data_AF-A0A955WWQ9-F1
#
_entry.id   AF-A0A955WWQ9-F1
#
_cell.length_a   1.000
_cell.length_b   1.000
_cell.length_c   1.000
_cell.angle_alpha   90.00
_cell.angle_beta   90.00
_cell.angle_gamma   90.00
#
_symmetry.space_group_name_H-M   'P 1'
#
loop_
_entity.id
_entity.type
_entity.pdbx_description
1 polymer ?
#
loop_
_entity_poly.entity_id
_entity_poly.type
_entity_poly.pdbx_seq_one_letter_code
_entity_poly.pdbx_strand_id
1 'polypeptide(L)' 'VVSEERGAVSLAFEGGLEMDLSTSVVRERLTDLLIKRPSRLFRRDKAAGGAAGRAGLSTDRKGSPKDGAS' A
#
# COMPACT_ATOMS: atom_id res chain seq x y z
N VAL A 1 7.89 -5.81 -18.72
CA VAL A 1 7.27 -6.24 -20.00
C VAL A 1 8.36 -6.84 -20.86
N VAL A 2 8.11 -7.98 -21.51
CA VAL A 2 9.07 -8.61 -22.43
C VAL A 2 8.40 -8.70 -23.80
N SER A 3 9.08 -8.22 -24.84
CA SER A 3 8.58 -8.33 -26.22
C SER A 3 8.74 -9.77 -26.70
N GLU A 4 7.65 -10.41 -27.13
CA GLU A 4 7.69 -11.80 -27.60
C GLU A 4 8.53 -11.96 -28.88
N GLU A 5 8.43 -11.02 -29.81
CA GLU A 5 9.17 -11.12 -31.08
C GLU A 5 10.65 -10.75 -30.96
N ARG A 6 10.98 -9.81 -30.06
CA ARG A 6 12.32 -9.22 -29.98
C ARG A 6 13.11 -9.66 -28.76
N GLY A 7 12.47 -10.28 -27.77
CA GLY A 7 13.06 -10.58 -26.47
C GLY A 7 13.44 -9.33 -25.65
N ALA A 8 13.18 -8.12 -26.16
CA ALA A 8 13.53 -6.87 -25.52
C ALA A 8 12.76 -6.68 -24.21
N VAL A 9 13.46 -6.24 -23.16
CA VAL A 9 12.87 -6.04 -21.84
C VAL A 9 12.62 -4.56 -21.62
N SER A 10 11.44 -4.23 -21.11
CA SER A 10 11.04 -2.86 -20.76
C SER A 10 10.43 -2.82 -19.37
N LEU A 11 10.68 -1.73 -18.64
CA LEU A 11 10.19 -1.52 -17.28
C LEU A 11 9.24 -0.31 -17.27
N ALA A 12 8.03 -0.52 -16.75
CA ALA A 12 7.06 0.55 -16.54
C ALA A 12 6.85 0.74 -15.03
N PHE A 13 7.06 1.95 -14.54
CA PHE A 13 6.90 2.29 -13.13
C PHE A 13 6.58 3.78 -12.96
N GLU A 14 5.61 4.09 -12.07
CA GLU A 14 5.19 5.47 -11.74
C GLU A 14 4.89 6.38 -12.96
N GLY A 15 4.35 5.81 -14.04
CA GLY A 15 4.01 6.55 -15.26
C GLY A 15 5.20 6.77 -16.21
N GLY A 16 6.40 6.29 -15.85
CA GLY A 16 7.56 6.22 -16.75
C GLY A 16 7.63 4.87 -17.48
N LEU A 17 8.20 4.89 -18.69
CA LEU A 17 8.51 3.70 -19.48
C LEU A 17 9.99 3.75 -19.89
N GLU A 18 10.76 2.79 -19.40
CA GLU A 18 12.15 2.54 -19.79
C GLU A 18 12.18 1.32 -20.73
N MET A 19 12.73 1.47 -21.94
CA MET A 19 12.72 0.44 -22.99
C MET A 19 14.12 -0.14 -23.24
N ASP A 20 14.15 -1.34 -23.84
CA ASP A 20 15.34 -2.04 -24.30
C ASP A 20 16.47 -2.16 -23.24
N LEU A 21 16.06 -2.54 -22.04
CA LEU A 21 16.94 -2.67 -20.89
C LEU A 21 17.74 -3.96 -20.94
N SER A 22 19.03 -3.87 -20.61
CA SER A 22 19.86 -5.05 -20.38
C SER A 22 19.46 -5.77 -19.09
N THR A 23 19.74 -7.07 -19.04
CA THR A 23 19.42 -7.92 -17.87
C THR A 23 20.02 -7.41 -16.57
N SER A 24 21.24 -6.84 -16.60
CA SER A 24 21.89 -6.26 -15.41
C SER A 24 21.12 -5.04 -14.89
N VAL A 25 20.73 -4.12 -15.79
CA VAL A 25 19.96 -2.93 -15.43
C VAL A 25 18.58 -3.31 -14.89
N VAL A 26 17.90 -4.28 -15.51
CA VAL A 26 16.62 -4.79 -15.01
C VAL A 26 16.74 -5.33 -13.58
N ARG A 27 17.80 -6.11 -13.31
CA ARG A 27 18.05 -6.66 -11.96
C ARG A 27 18.28 -5.57 -10.92
N GLU A 28 19.08 -4.56 -11.25
CA GLU A 28 19.33 -3.43 -10.36
C GLU A 28 18.04 -2.66 -10.06
N ARG A 29 17.25 -2.33 -11.09
CA ARG A 29 15.97 -1.65 -10.94
C ARG A 29 14.98 -2.43 -10.08
N LEU A 30 14.82 -3.73 -10.33
CA LEU A 30 13.93 -4.58 -9.53
C LEU A 30 14.39 -4.66 -8.07
N THR A 31 15.70 -4.74 -7.84
CA THR A 31 16.28 -4.73 -6.48
C THR A 31 15.93 -3.45 -5.74
N ASP A 32 16.10 -2.29 -6.39
CA ASP A 32 15.79 -1.00 -5.79
C ASP A 32 14.28 -0.83 -5.50
N LEU A 33 13.42 -1.24 -6.43
CA LEU A 33 11.97 -1.08 -6.32
C LEU A 33 11.33 -2.06 -5.33
N LEU A 34 11.80 -3.31 -5.26
CA LEU A 34 11.17 -4.34 -4.43
C LEU A 34 11.77 -4.40 -3.02
N ILE A 35 13.06 -4.14 -2.87
CA ILE A 35 13.77 -4.31 -1.59
C ILE A 35 13.95 -2.96 -0.88
N LYS A 36 14.45 -1.95 -1.58
CA LYS A 36 14.84 -0.67 -0.94
C LYS A 36 13.68 0.30 -0.78
N ARG A 37 12.70 0.29 -1.69
CA ARG A 37 11.52 1.16 -1.63
C ARG A 37 10.24 0.40 -2.03
N PRO A 38 9.75 -0.52 -1.17
CA PRO A 38 8.49 -1.21 -1.46
C PRO A 38 7.40 -0.16 -1.62
N SER A 39 6.93 -0.01 -2.86
CA SER A 39 5.92 0.98 -3.22
C SER A 39 4.66 0.78 -2.35
N ARG A 40 3.92 1.86 -2.09
CA ARG A 40 2.67 1.81 -1.31
C ARG A 40 1.65 0.79 -1.86
N LEU A 41 1.81 0.33 -3.10
CA LEU A 41 1.01 -0.73 -3.72
C LEU A 41 1.16 -2.08 -2.99
N PHE A 42 2.36 -2.42 -2.51
CA PHE A 42 2.60 -3.63 -1.70
C PHE A 42 2.11 -3.52 -0.25
N ARG A 43 1.70 -2.32 0.19
CA ARG A 43 1.15 -2.12 1.54
C ARG A 43 -0.36 -2.37 1.63
N ARG A 44 -1.04 -2.67 0.51
CA ARG A 44 -2.50 -2.84 0.52
C ARG A 44 -3.00 -4.18 1.07
N ASP A 45 -2.17 -5.21 1.15
CA ASP A 45 -2.61 -6.52 1.69
C ASP A 45 -2.58 -6.62 3.22
N LYS A 46 -2.02 -5.64 3.94
CA LYS A 46 -2.07 -5.64 5.42
C LYS A 46 -3.21 -4.79 6.01
N ALA A 47 -3.93 -4.03 5.18
CA ALA A 47 -5.00 -3.13 5.64
C ALA A 47 -6.42 -3.61 5.28
N ALA A 48 -6.58 -4.72 4.54
CA ALA A 48 -7.88 -5.35 4.30
C ALA A 48 -8.32 -6.30 5.43
N GLY A 49 -7.67 -6.25 6.60
CA GLY A 49 -8.09 -6.91 7.85
C GLY A 49 -8.31 -5.96 9.03
N GLY A 50 -8.30 -4.64 8.82
CA GLY A 50 -8.31 -3.64 9.91
C GLY A 50 -9.44 -2.61 9.87
N ALA A 51 -10.31 -2.62 8.86
CA ALA A 51 -11.40 -1.66 8.70
C ALA A 51 -12.70 -2.06 9.41
N ALA A 52 -12.64 -2.96 10.40
CA ALA A 52 -13.73 -3.23 11.35
C ALA A 52 -13.35 -2.91 12.82
N GLY A 53 -12.16 -2.31 13.06
CA GLY A 53 -11.60 -2.11 14.40
C GLY A 53 -11.41 -0.66 14.85
N ARG A 54 -11.92 0.34 14.11
CA ARG A 54 -11.83 1.76 14.49
C ARG A 54 -13.17 2.48 14.35
N ALA A 55 -14.11 2.10 15.20
CA ALA A 55 -15.13 3.01 15.69
C ALA A 55 -15.19 2.85 17.21
N GLY A 56 -14.09 3.21 17.87
CA GLY A 56 -14.16 3.60 19.26
C GLY A 56 -14.76 5.01 19.33
N LEU A 57 -15.71 5.16 20.25
CA LEU A 57 -15.98 6.39 20.99
C LEU A 57 -16.95 7.40 20.35
N SER A 58 -18.19 7.42 20.83
CA SER A 58 -18.65 8.40 21.84
C SER A 58 -20.17 8.28 22.06
N THR A 59 -20.62 8.74 23.24
CA THR A 59 -22.00 8.80 23.76
C THR A 59 -22.55 7.42 24.15
N ASP A 60 -22.98 7.12 25.37
CA ASP A 60 -23.80 7.90 26.29
C ASP A 60 -23.48 7.51 27.74
N ARG A 61 -22.80 8.37 28.50
CA ARG A 61 -22.82 8.25 29.96
C ARG A 61 -24.13 8.90 30.41
N LYS A 62 -25.18 8.09 30.55
CA LYS A 62 -26.46 8.49 31.15
C LYS A 62 -26.20 8.84 32.62
N GLY A 63 -25.82 10.10 32.86
CA GLY A 63 -25.87 10.72 34.18
C GLY A 63 -27.32 10.85 34.58
N SER A 64 -27.81 9.87 35.34
CA SER A 64 -29.11 9.97 35.99
C SER A 64 -29.05 11.08 37.05
N PRO A 65 -30.13 11.88 37.17
CA PRO A 65 -30.15 13.10 37.95
C PRO A 65 -29.96 12.84 39.45
N LYS A 66 -29.40 13.86 40.09
CA LYS A 66 -29.23 13.98 41.53
C LYS A 66 -30.59 14.23 42.15
N ASP A 67 -31.26 13.18 42.62
CA ASP A 67 -32.44 13.33 43.46
C ASP A 67 -31.99 13.73 44.87
N GLY A 68 -32.09 15.03 45.14
CA GLY A 68 -32.20 15.55 46.49
C GLY A 68 -33.67 15.55 46.90
N ALA A 69 -34.00 14.84 47.97
CA ALA A 69 -35.20 15.05 48.74
C ALA A 69 -34.87 14.80 50.22
N SER A 70 -35.42 15.67 51.06
CA SER A 70 -35.13 15.99 52.46
C SER A 70 -35.04 14.83 53.44
#